data_AF-A0A5P1RGY1-F1
#
_entry.id   AF-A0A5P1RGY1-F1
#
_cell.length_a   1.000
_cell.length_b   1.000
_cell.length_c   1.000
_cell.angle_alpha   90.00
_cell.angle_beta   90.00
_cell.angle_gamma   90.00
#
_symmetry.space_group_name_H-M   'P 1'
#
loop_
_entity.id
_entity.type
_entity.pdbx_description
1 polymer ?
#
loop_
_entity_poly.entity_id
_entity_poly.type
_entity_poly.pdbx_seq_one_letter_code
_entity_poly.pdbx_strand_id
1 'polypeptide(L)'
;MTATEPNIEELHLQLGLLQMLDVGLVVLDKDYNIYLWNTFMENHSGRLHSRLYKKNLFECFSELPATWFRRKIESVFTLKNRSFITWEQRPYLFHFKSYRPITGNAPHMYQNVTLIPLSSPDGKVNHVGILIYDVTDAAMGRRALEKANGQLEKLSRTDALTGLFNRGFWESQMLHEFNRFARTQSPSTLIMVDIDHFKRINDTYGHPAGDEVIRQLSACLQEATRNTDIVGRYGGEEFALLLVDTKASQANILVNRLRDAVDSLAIPHLDESITFTLSMGMVEISNLFQTYEQWIQLADQALYQSKQNGRNRVTVLSMDE
;
A
#
# COMPACT_ATOMS: atom_id res chain seq x y z
N MET A 1 -40.61 19.04 -48.97
CA MET A 1 -40.25 17.61 -48.82
C MET A 1 -40.44 17.26 -47.35
N THR A 2 -41.30 16.30 -47.12
CA THR A 2 -41.90 15.89 -45.85
C THR A 2 -40.85 15.43 -44.83
N ALA A 3 -40.92 15.97 -43.62
CA ALA A 3 -40.25 15.40 -42.46
C ALA A 3 -40.84 14.00 -42.24
N THR A 4 -40.00 12.96 -42.37
CA THR A 4 -40.34 11.59 -41.99
C THR A 4 -40.60 11.57 -40.49
N GLU A 5 -41.85 11.35 -40.09
CA GLU A 5 -42.19 11.03 -38.71
C GLU A 5 -41.37 9.80 -38.28
N PRO A 6 -40.72 9.81 -37.10
CA PRO A 6 -40.03 8.62 -36.61
C PRO A 6 -41.04 7.48 -36.46
N ASN A 7 -40.77 6.35 -37.11
CA ASN A 7 -41.63 5.17 -37.07
C ASN A 7 -41.80 4.72 -35.61
N ILE A 8 -43.01 4.81 -35.08
CA ILE A 8 -43.33 4.54 -33.67
C ILE A 8 -42.88 3.12 -33.26
N GLU A 9 -42.89 2.16 -34.19
CA GLU A 9 -42.39 0.80 -33.95
C GLU A 9 -40.87 0.74 -33.76
N GLU A 10 -40.10 1.49 -34.56
CA GLU A 10 -38.64 1.56 -34.46
C GLU A 10 -38.23 2.24 -33.15
N LEU A 11 -38.95 3.30 -32.76
CA LEU A 11 -38.78 3.97 -31.47
C LEU A 11 -39.13 3.02 -30.30
N HIS A 12 -40.19 2.22 -30.41
CA HIS A 12 -40.58 1.23 -29.40
C HIS A 12 -39.53 0.12 -29.22
N LEU A 13 -38.97 -0.40 -30.32
CA LEU A 13 -37.92 -1.42 -30.28
C LEU A 13 -36.61 -0.88 -29.67
N GLN A 14 -36.20 0.33 -30.05
CA GLN A 14 -35.03 1.00 -29.48
C GLN A 14 -35.20 1.26 -27.97
N LEU A 15 -36.39 1.67 -27.53
CA LEU A 15 -36.71 1.85 -26.12
C LEU A 15 -36.72 0.53 -25.35
N GLY A 16 -37.26 -0.55 -25.93
CA GLY A 16 -37.27 -1.87 -25.31
C GLY A 16 -35.86 -2.44 -25.07
N LEU A 17 -34.93 -2.22 -26.02
CA LEU A 17 -33.52 -2.61 -25.84
C LEU A 17 -32.81 -1.81 -24.75
N LEU A 18 -33.07 -0.49 -24.65
CA LEU A 18 -32.51 0.36 -23.59
C LEU A 18 -32.99 -0.01 -22.18
N GLN A 19 -34.16 -0.66 -22.08
CA GLN A 19 -34.74 -1.12 -20.81
C GLN A 19 -34.14 -2.45 -20.31
N MET A 20 -33.53 -3.25 -21.20
CA MET A 20 -32.88 -4.51 -20.84
C MET A 20 -31.39 -4.35 -20.49
N LEU A 21 -30.84 -3.14 -20.61
CA LEU A 21 -29.45 -2.87 -20.22
C LEU A 21 -29.35 -2.82 -18.69
N ASP A 22 -28.42 -3.58 -18.12
CA ASP A 22 -27.97 -3.46 -16.73
C ASP A 22 -27.09 -2.20 -16.53
N VAL A 23 -27.53 -1.09 -17.12
CA VAL A 23 -26.85 0.20 -17.12
C VAL A 23 -27.88 1.28 -16.85
N GLY A 24 -27.60 2.12 -15.86
CA GLY A 24 -28.39 3.31 -15.59
C GLY A 24 -28.17 4.36 -16.67
N LEU A 25 -29.25 4.80 -17.31
CA LEU A 25 -29.20 5.82 -18.34
C LEU A 25 -30.02 7.04 -17.89
N VAL A 26 -29.34 8.19 -17.83
CA VAL A 26 -29.94 9.48 -17.50
C VAL A 26 -29.57 10.49 -18.57
N VAL A 27 -30.53 11.33 -18.97
CA VAL A 27 -30.25 12.47 -19.86
C VAL A 27 -30.66 13.74 -19.16
N LEU A 28 -29.76 14.73 -19.12
CA LEU A 28 -30.01 16.04 -18.55
C LEU A 28 -29.83 17.14 -19.60
N ASP A 29 -30.56 18.24 -19.49
CA ASP A 29 -30.27 19.48 -20.21
C ASP A 29 -29.22 20.35 -19.47
N LYS A 30 -28.96 21.56 -19.98
CA LYS A 30 -28.04 22.54 -19.37
C LYS A 30 -28.50 23.08 -18.02
N ASP A 31 -29.81 23.07 -17.79
CA ASP A 31 -30.43 23.48 -16.54
C ASP A 31 -30.60 22.30 -15.57
N TYR A 32 -30.00 21.15 -15.89
CA TYR A 32 -29.99 19.91 -15.12
C TYR A 32 -31.37 19.26 -14.96
N ASN A 33 -32.31 19.53 -15.87
CA ASN A 33 -33.61 18.89 -15.90
C ASN A 33 -33.52 17.49 -16.53
N ILE A 34 -34.24 16.54 -15.94
CA ILE A 34 -34.18 15.13 -16.36
C ILE A 34 -35.08 14.88 -17.57
N TYR A 35 -34.50 14.45 -18.70
CA TYR A 35 -35.22 14.06 -19.92
C TYR A 35 -35.33 12.55 -20.12
N LEU A 36 -34.41 11.78 -19.53
CA LEU A 36 -34.43 10.33 -19.58
C LEU A 36 -34.04 9.76 -18.22
N TRP A 37 -34.74 8.71 -17.81
CA TRP A 37 -34.49 7.96 -16.59
C TRP A 37 -34.98 6.54 -16.85
N ASN A 38 -34.07 5.61 -17.17
CA ASN A 38 -34.48 4.28 -17.59
C ASN A 38 -34.88 3.37 -16.41
N THR A 39 -35.41 2.19 -16.74
CA THR A 39 -35.90 1.20 -15.76
C THR A 39 -34.84 0.79 -14.75
N PHE A 40 -33.56 0.69 -15.14
CA PHE A 40 -32.47 0.44 -14.19
C PHE A 40 -32.47 1.50 -13.08
N MET A 41 -32.56 2.77 -13.45
CA MET A 41 -32.57 3.87 -12.50
C MET A 41 -33.86 3.90 -11.68
N GLU A 42 -35.02 3.56 -12.26
CA GLU A 42 -36.28 3.45 -11.53
C GLU A 42 -36.21 2.37 -10.44
N ASN A 43 -35.73 1.18 -10.79
CA ASN A 43 -35.63 0.04 -9.90
C ASN A 43 -34.70 0.32 -8.71
N HIS A 44 -33.57 0.99 -8.95
CA HIS A 44 -32.59 1.25 -7.90
C HIS A 44 -32.88 2.51 -7.07
N SER A 45 -33.52 3.53 -7.66
CA SER A 45 -33.89 4.76 -6.95
C SER A 45 -35.26 4.70 -6.29
N GLY A 46 -36.13 3.77 -6.71
CA GLY A 46 -37.54 3.73 -6.32
C GLY A 46 -38.38 4.88 -6.89
N ARG A 47 -37.87 5.60 -7.90
CA ARG A 47 -38.54 6.77 -8.50
C ARG A 47 -38.81 6.56 -9.98
N LEU A 48 -40.08 6.69 -10.35
CA LEU A 48 -40.53 6.57 -11.75
C LEU A 48 -40.12 7.78 -12.58
N HIS A 49 -39.75 7.54 -13.83
CA HIS A 49 -39.39 8.52 -14.84
C HIS A 49 -40.48 9.59 -15.00
N SER A 50 -41.75 9.17 -15.05
CA SER A 50 -42.90 10.08 -15.22
C SER A 50 -42.98 11.17 -14.14
N ARG A 51 -42.45 10.91 -12.93
CA ARG A 51 -42.42 11.89 -11.82
C ARG A 51 -41.21 12.80 -11.85
N LEU A 52 -40.16 12.40 -12.57
CA LEU A 52 -38.87 13.09 -12.66
C LEU A 52 -38.71 13.88 -13.97
N TYR A 53 -39.46 13.52 -15.01
CA TYR A 53 -39.38 14.16 -16.31
C TYR A 53 -39.53 15.69 -16.20
N LYS A 54 -38.57 16.42 -16.78
CA LYS A 54 -38.40 17.88 -16.75
C LYS A 54 -38.24 18.52 -15.37
N LYS A 55 -38.00 17.74 -14.31
CA LYS A 55 -37.63 18.28 -12.99
C LYS A 55 -36.12 18.37 -12.85
N ASN A 56 -35.67 19.32 -12.02
CA ASN A 56 -34.26 19.49 -11.73
C ASN A 56 -33.72 18.29 -10.94
N LEU A 57 -32.58 17.74 -11.39
CA LEU A 57 -31.94 16.59 -10.76
C LEU A 57 -31.60 16.85 -9.28
N PHE A 58 -31.04 18.01 -8.97
CA PHE A 58 -30.53 18.33 -7.63
C PHE A 58 -31.63 18.66 -6.63
N GLU A 59 -32.81 19.06 -7.10
CA GLU A 59 -34.02 19.19 -6.27
C GLU A 59 -34.61 17.81 -5.96
N CYS A 60 -34.55 16.90 -6.92
CA CYS A 60 -35.06 15.55 -6.74
C CYS A 60 -34.14 14.70 -5.84
N PHE A 61 -32.82 14.84 -5.97
CA PHE A 61 -31.82 14.03 -5.26
C PHE A 61 -30.87 14.95 -4.47
N SER A 62 -31.30 15.36 -3.27
CA SER A 62 -30.54 16.25 -2.39
C SER A 62 -29.25 15.63 -1.85
N GLU A 63 -29.12 14.30 -1.88
CA GLU A 63 -27.94 13.55 -1.47
C GLU A 63 -26.77 13.65 -2.48
N LEU A 64 -27.03 14.16 -3.69
CA LEU A 64 -25.99 14.34 -4.70
C LEU A 64 -25.04 15.48 -4.31
N PRO A 65 -23.74 15.35 -4.58
CA PRO A 65 -22.77 16.42 -4.34
C PRO A 65 -22.93 17.55 -5.37
N ALA A 66 -23.93 18.41 -5.18
CA ALA A 66 -24.41 19.33 -6.21
C ALA A 66 -23.28 20.17 -6.84
N THR A 67 -22.47 20.86 -6.04
CA THR A 67 -21.39 21.73 -6.53
C THR A 67 -20.35 20.96 -7.37
N TRP A 68 -19.94 19.78 -6.91
CA TRP A 68 -18.94 18.98 -7.61
C TRP A 68 -19.50 18.38 -8.90
N PHE A 69 -20.73 17.87 -8.86
CA PHE A 69 -21.32 17.21 -10.01
C PHE A 69 -21.73 18.22 -11.10
N ARG A 70 -22.21 19.42 -10.73
CA ARG A 70 -22.45 20.53 -11.66
C ARG A 70 -21.19 20.87 -12.45
N ARG A 71 -20.04 21.04 -11.77
CA ARG A 71 -18.75 21.29 -12.44
C ARG A 71 -18.36 20.18 -13.42
N LYS A 72 -18.60 18.90 -13.06
CA LYS A 72 -18.33 17.77 -13.96
C LYS A 72 -19.22 17.80 -15.21
N ILE A 73 -20.51 18.08 -15.04
CA ILE A 73 -21.45 18.23 -16.16
C ILE A 73 -21.08 19.44 -17.03
N GLU A 74 -20.80 20.59 -16.44
CA GLU A 74 -20.38 21.81 -17.15
C GLU A 74 -19.14 21.56 -18.00
N SER A 75 -18.15 20.82 -17.49
CA SER A 75 -16.96 20.49 -18.26
C SER A 75 -17.27 19.71 -19.55
N VAL A 76 -18.32 18.88 -19.54
CA VAL A 76 -18.77 18.12 -20.72
C VAL A 76 -19.41 19.05 -21.74
N PHE A 77 -20.20 20.03 -21.29
CA PHE A 77 -20.80 21.04 -22.17
C PHE A 77 -19.74 21.96 -22.79
N THR A 78 -18.80 22.46 -21.99
CA THR A 78 -17.79 23.43 -22.42
C THR A 78 -16.73 22.79 -23.30
N LEU A 79 -16.20 21.62 -22.90
CA LEU A 79 -15.10 20.96 -23.60
C LEU A 79 -15.57 20.03 -24.73
N LYS A 80 -16.88 19.73 -24.80
CA LYS A 80 -17.49 18.78 -25.75
C LYS A 80 -16.79 17.41 -25.74
N ASN A 81 -16.28 16.99 -24.58
CA ASN A 81 -15.62 15.71 -24.38
C ASN A 81 -16.30 14.91 -23.26
N ARG A 82 -16.11 13.59 -23.27
CA ARG A 82 -16.59 12.69 -22.24
C ARG A 82 -15.85 12.92 -20.91
N SER A 83 -16.57 12.76 -19.82
CA SER A 83 -15.99 12.77 -18.46
C SER A 83 -16.30 11.46 -17.75
N PHE A 84 -15.36 10.99 -16.94
CA PHE A 84 -15.47 9.72 -16.23
C PHE A 84 -15.40 9.93 -14.71
N ILE A 85 -16.11 9.08 -13.98
CA ILE A 85 -16.06 8.96 -12.52
C ILE A 85 -15.91 7.47 -12.25
N THR A 86 -14.81 7.05 -11.62
CA THR A 86 -14.62 5.64 -11.26
C THR A 86 -14.99 5.41 -9.80
N TRP A 87 -15.40 4.18 -9.50
CA TRP A 87 -15.75 3.76 -8.14
C TRP A 87 -14.60 3.97 -7.14
N GLU A 88 -13.35 3.92 -7.62
CA GLU A 88 -12.14 4.14 -6.80
C GLU A 88 -12.02 5.59 -6.35
N GLN A 89 -12.38 6.54 -7.23
CA GLN A 89 -12.41 7.97 -6.91
C GLN A 89 -13.60 8.30 -6.03
N ARG A 90 -14.76 7.72 -6.36
CA ARG A 90 -16.00 7.89 -5.62
C ARG A 90 -16.85 6.64 -5.73
N PRO A 91 -17.11 5.92 -4.63
CA PRO A 91 -17.79 4.62 -4.67
C PRO A 91 -19.13 4.64 -5.41
N TYR A 92 -19.87 5.73 -5.30
CA TYR A 92 -21.13 5.92 -6.01
C TYR A 92 -21.40 7.39 -6.33
N LEU A 93 -22.17 7.62 -7.40
CA LEU A 93 -22.85 8.89 -7.65
C LEU A 93 -24.20 8.90 -6.96
N PHE A 94 -25.01 7.86 -7.16
CA PHE A 94 -26.30 7.65 -6.52
C PHE A 94 -26.21 6.56 -5.45
N HIS A 95 -26.76 6.77 -4.27
CA HIS A 95 -26.63 5.78 -3.19
C HIS A 95 -27.63 4.61 -3.37
N PHE A 96 -27.31 3.66 -4.25
CA PHE A 96 -28.14 2.48 -4.50
C PHE A 96 -27.75 1.30 -3.60
N LYS A 97 -28.74 0.52 -3.18
CA LYS A 97 -28.49 -0.74 -2.45
C LYS A 97 -27.88 -1.76 -3.41
N SER A 98 -26.97 -2.59 -2.91
CA SER A 98 -26.45 -3.72 -3.68
C SER A 98 -27.54 -4.76 -3.89
N TYR A 99 -27.82 -5.12 -5.14
CA TYR A 99 -28.87 -6.07 -5.50
C TYR A 99 -28.35 -7.50 -5.44
N ARG A 100 -28.10 -8.04 -4.25
CA ARG A 100 -27.74 -9.45 -4.06
C ARG A 100 -28.44 -10.06 -2.85
N PRO A 101 -29.48 -10.90 -3.04
CA PRO A 101 -30.32 -11.39 -1.96
C PRO A 101 -29.67 -12.44 -1.04
N ILE A 102 -28.59 -13.11 -1.45
CA ILE A 102 -28.07 -14.30 -0.73
C ILE A 102 -26.56 -14.24 -0.44
N THR A 103 -25.76 -13.50 -1.22
CA THR A 103 -24.28 -13.51 -1.11
C THR A 103 -23.62 -12.12 -1.07
N GLY A 104 -24.41 -11.04 -1.15
CA GLY A 104 -23.88 -9.68 -1.27
C GLY A 104 -23.57 -9.03 0.07
N ASN A 105 -22.31 -9.08 0.52
CA ASN A 105 -21.84 -8.32 1.69
C ASN A 105 -21.47 -6.85 1.36
N ALA A 106 -21.87 -6.33 0.20
CA ALA A 106 -21.56 -4.96 -0.21
C ALA A 106 -22.59 -3.96 0.37
N PRO A 107 -22.15 -2.89 1.06
CA PRO A 107 -23.06 -1.93 1.70
C PRO A 107 -23.89 -1.11 0.70
N HIS A 108 -23.39 -0.94 -0.52
CA HIS A 108 -24.02 -0.21 -1.61
C HIS A 108 -23.50 -0.72 -2.95
N MET A 109 -24.18 -0.32 -4.02
CA MET A 109 -23.75 -0.55 -5.39
C MET A 109 -22.59 0.36 -5.75
N TYR A 110 -21.45 -0.20 -6.15
CA TYR A 110 -20.32 0.59 -6.67
C TYR A 110 -20.58 1.00 -8.11
N GLN A 111 -20.24 2.23 -8.45
CA GLN A 111 -20.61 2.82 -9.74
C GLN A 111 -19.41 3.38 -10.50
N ASN A 112 -19.31 2.99 -11.76
CA ASN A 112 -18.58 3.77 -12.74
C ASN A 112 -19.59 4.64 -13.51
N VAL A 113 -19.28 5.92 -13.67
CA VAL A 113 -20.16 6.87 -14.36
C VAL A 113 -19.43 7.51 -15.53
N THR A 114 -20.07 7.47 -16.70
CA THR A 114 -19.58 8.13 -17.92
C THR A 114 -20.57 9.21 -18.32
N LEU A 115 -20.10 10.45 -18.41
CA LEU A 115 -20.84 11.58 -18.92
C LEU A 115 -20.45 11.80 -20.38
N ILE A 116 -21.44 11.90 -21.27
CA ILE A 116 -21.27 11.96 -22.72
C ILE A 116 -22.03 13.19 -23.24
N PRO A 117 -21.38 14.08 -24.01
CA PRO A 117 -22.08 15.19 -24.65
C PRO A 117 -23.02 14.66 -25.73
N LEU A 118 -24.27 15.11 -25.72
CA LEU A 118 -25.25 14.80 -26.76
C LEU A 118 -25.42 16.03 -27.65
N SER A 119 -24.84 15.94 -28.85
CA SER A 119 -24.88 17.00 -29.86
C SER A 119 -26.20 16.96 -30.62
N SER A 120 -26.84 18.11 -30.75
CA SER A 120 -27.93 18.33 -31.70
C SER A 120 -27.36 18.42 -33.13
N PRO A 121 -28.20 18.25 -34.18
CA PRO A 121 -27.75 18.34 -35.57
C PRO A 121 -27.10 19.68 -35.95
N ASP A 122 -27.36 20.74 -35.17
CA ASP A 122 -26.75 22.08 -35.30
C ASP A 122 -25.35 22.19 -34.65
N GLY A 123 -24.80 21.09 -34.12
CA GLY A 123 -23.48 21.05 -33.47
C GLY A 123 -23.44 21.63 -32.05
N LYS A 124 -24.60 22.03 -31.50
CA LYS A 124 -24.72 22.47 -30.10
C LYS A 124 -24.94 21.27 -29.19
N VAL A 125 -24.19 21.24 -28.08
CA VAL A 125 -24.39 20.26 -27.01
C VAL A 125 -25.40 20.86 -26.04
N ASN A 126 -26.66 20.43 -26.13
CA ASN A 126 -27.75 20.90 -25.26
C ASN A 126 -28.11 19.90 -24.17
N HIS A 127 -27.67 18.65 -24.34
CA HIS A 127 -27.91 17.58 -23.38
C HIS A 127 -26.62 16.85 -23.04
N VAL A 128 -26.60 16.23 -21.86
CA VAL A 128 -25.58 15.29 -21.42
C VAL A 128 -26.24 13.95 -21.14
N GLY A 129 -25.70 12.89 -21.74
CA GLY A 129 -26.03 11.52 -21.39
C GLY A 129 -25.13 11.06 -20.25
N ILE A 130 -25.71 10.39 -19.25
CA ILE A 130 -25.00 9.84 -18.11
C ILE A 130 -25.27 8.34 -18.10
N LEU A 131 -24.20 7.56 -18.19
CA LEU A 131 -24.22 6.11 -18.09
C LEU A 131 -23.68 5.70 -16.73
N ILE A 132 -24.41 4.86 -16.00
CA ILE A 132 -24.07 4.37 -14.66
C ILE A 132 -23.95 2.85 -14.74
N TYR A 133 -22.75 2.34 -14.54
CA TYR A 133 -22.46 0.91 -14.56
C TYR A 133 -22.36 0.40 -13.13
N ASP A 134 -23.07 -0.68 -12.81
CA ASP A 134 -22.82 -1.44 -11.59
C ASP A 134 -21.49 -2.20 -11.74
N VAL A 135 -20.53 -1.87 -10.88
CA VAL A 135 -19.20 -2.49 -10.83
C VAL A 135 -18.93 -3.10 -9.45
N THR A 136 -19.98 -3.42 -8.70
CA THR A 136 -19.90 -3.94 -7.33
C THR A 136 -19.03 -5.19 -7.23
N ASP A 137 -19.16 -6.14 -8.14
CA ASP A 137 -18.36 -7.37 -8.11
C ASP A 137 -16.89 -7.13 -8.32
N ALA A 138 -16.56 -6.35 -9.34
CA ALA A 138 -15.17 -6.01 -9.66
C ALA A 138 -14.52 -5.24 -8.51
N ALA A 139 -15.26 -4.29 -7.91
CA ALA A 139 -14.81 -3.53 -6.76
C ALA A 139 -14.60 -4.42 -5.53
N MET A 140 -15.56 -5.30 -5.22
CA MET A 140 -15.45 -6.21 -4.08
C MET A 140 -14.31 -7.23 -4.25
N GLY A 141 -14.17 -7.82 -5.44
CA GLY A 141 -13.08 -8.73 -5.76
C GLY A 141 -11.71 -8.07 -5.61
N ARG A 142 -11.55 -6.85 -6.16
CA ARG A 142 -10.31 -6.10 -6.02
C ARG A 142 -10.00 -5.74 -4.57
N ARG A 143 -10.97 -5.25 -3.80
CA ARG A 143 -10.77 -4.92 -2.38
C ARG A 143 -10.42 -6.16 -1.54
N ALA A 144 -11.02 -7.32 -1.86
CA ALA A 144 -10.67 -8.58 -1.21
C ALA A 144 -9.24 -9.01 -1.52
N LEU A 145 -8.81 -8.86 -2.78
CA LEU A 145 -7.43 -9.15 -3.20
C LEU A 145 -6.42 -8.21 -2.52
N GLU A 146 -6.68 -6.90 -2.50
CA GLU A 146 -5.83 -5.92 -1.81
C GLU A 146 -5.70 -6.25 -0.31
N LYS A 147 -6.81 -6.64 0.33
CA LYS A 147 -6.81 -7.05 1.74
C LYS A 147 -6.02 -8.33 1.97
N ALA A 148 -6.17 -9.33 1.09
CA ALA A 148 -5.43 -10.58 1.17
C ALA A 148 -3.92 -10.36 0.95
N ASN A 149 -3.54 -9.55 -0.04
CA ASN A 149 -2.15 -9.16 -0.27
C ASN A 149 -1.56 -8.42 0.93
N GLY A 150 -2.28 -7.45 1.50
CA GLY A 150 -1.81 -6.74 2.71
C GLY A 150 -1.70 -7.65 3.94
N GLN A 151 -2.48 -8.73 4.03
CA GLN A 151 -2.35 -9.73 5.08
C GLN A 151 -1.14 -10.65 4.84
N LEU A 152 -0.89 -11.07 3.60
CA LEU A 152 0.30 -11.84 3.23
C LEU A 152 1.58 -11.04 3.48
N GLU A 153 1.61 -9.76 3.10
CA GLU A 153 2.72 -8.84 3.40
C GLU A 153 2.95 -8.65 4.89
N LYS A 154 1.90 -8.71 5.73
CA LYS A 154 2.04 -8.65 7.19
C LYS A 154 2.55 -9.96 7.79
N LEU A 155 2.11 -11.10 7.26
CA LEU A 155 2.54 -12.43 7.70
C LEU A 155 3.98 -12.75 7.30
N SER A 156 4.50 -12.07 6.28
CA SER A 156 5.84 -12.30 5.71
C SER A 156 6.83 -11.19 6.07
N ARG A 157 6.79 -10.65 7.28
CA ARG A 157 7.75 -9.61 7.76
C ARG A 157 8.87 -10.14 8.62
N THR A 158 8.68 -11.33 9.20
CA THR A 158 9.61 -11.90 10.15
C THR A 158 10.37 -13.07 9.56
N ASP A 159 11.60 -13.27 9.99
CA ASP A 159 12.38 -14.47 9.75
C ASP A 159 11.86 -15.61 10.64
N ALA A 160 11.61 -16.77 10.06
CA ALA A 160 10.93 -17.87 10.74
C ALA A 160 11.76 -18.51 11.87
N LEU A 161 13.09 -18.43 11.79
CA LEU A 161 13.99 -19.01 12.79
C LEU A 161 14.16 -18.09 14.00
N THR A 162 14.30 -16.78 13.75
CA THR A 162 14.67 -15.81 14.77
C THR A 162 13.50 -15.01 15.33
N GLY A 163 12.39 -14.91 14.60
CA GLY A 163 11.28 -14.01 14.93
C GLY A 163 11.57 -12.53 14.72
N LEU A 164 12.80 -12.16 14.34
CA LEU A 164 13.19 -10.80 13.96
C LEU A 164 12.61 -10.43 12.61
N PHE A 165 12.74 -9.17 12.20
CA PHE A 165 12.39 -8.78 10.84
C PHE A 165 13.27 -9.51 9.83
N ASN A 166 12.67 -9.97 8.73
CA ASN A 166 13.43 -10.47 7.61
C ASN A 166 14.06 -9.31 6.84
N ARG A 167 15.05 -9.62 6.00
CA ARG A 167 15.78 -8.65 5.17
C ARG A 167 14.86 -7.66 4.46
N GLY A 168 13.84 -8.15 3.76
CA GLY A 168 12.95 -7.30 2.96
C GLY A 168 12.20 -6.28 3.80
N PHE A 169 11.65 -6.70 4.95
CA PHE A 169 10.96 -5.79 5.84
C PHE A 169 11.93 -4.85 6.57
N TRP A 170 13.09 -5.34 7.01
CA TRP A 170 14.12 -4.53 7.65
C TRP A 170 14.65 -3.42 6.72
N GLU A 171 14.95 -3.74 5.45
CA GLU A 171 15.38 -2.75 4.44
C GLU A 171 14.29 -1.67 4.21
N SER A 172 13.00 -2.07 4.21
CA SER A 172 11.90 -1.11 4.07
C SER A 172 11.81 -0.13 5.25
N GLN A 173 12.10 -0.62 6.47
CA GLN A 173 12.16 0.21 7.67
C GLN A 173 13.36 1.14 7.65
N MET A 174 14.48 0.68 7.10
CA MET A 174 15.69 1.49 6.95
C MET A 174 15.49 2.61 5.91
N LEU A 175 14.84 2.35 4.77
CA LEU A 175 14.40 3.40 3.84
C LEU A 175 13.49 4.43 4.53
N HIS A 176 12.56 3.97 5.38
CA HIS A 176 11.70 4.88 6.13
C HIS A 176 12.51 5.79 7.06
N GLU A 177 13.50 5.23 7.75
CA GLU A 177 14.37 5.96 8.66
C GLU A 177 15.27 6.95 7.94
N PHE A 178 15.84 6.56 6.80
CA PHE A 178 16.62 7.45 5.94
C PHE A 178 15.82 8.70 5.54
N ASN A 179 14.55 8.50 5.13
CA ASN A 179 13.64 9.60 4.82
C ASN A 179 13.23 10.41 6.06
N ARG A 180 13.15 9.78 7.24
CA ARG A 180 12.86 10.45 8.50
C ARG A 180 14.01 11.40 8.88
N PHE A 181 15.25 10.95 8.77
CA PHE A 181 16.44 11.75 9.02
C PHE A 181 16.48 12.99 8.11
N ALA A 182 16.21 12.83 6.81
CA ALA A 182 16.19 13.96 5.87
C ALA A 182 15.28 15.12 6.33
N ARG A 183 14.17 14.82 7.02
CA ARG A 183 13.22 15.82 7.53
C ARG A 183 13.53 16.32 8.93
N THR A 184 13.99 15.44 9.82
CA THR A 184 14.08 15.70 11.26
C THR A 184 15.50 16.01 11.74
N GLN A 185 16.51 15.61 10.95
CA GLN A 185 17.93 15.69 11.31
C GLN A 185 18.24 15.00 12.65
N SER A 186 17.38 14.08 13.09
CA SER A 186 17.57 13.32 14.32
C SER A 186 18.47 12.11 14.06
N PRO A 187 19.55 11.92 14.83
CA PRO A 187 20.59 10.95 14.50
C PRO A 187 20.06 9.52 14.55
N SER A 188 20.55 8.68 13.65
CA SER A 188 20.30 7.24 13.68
C SER A 188 21.59 6.52 13.34
N THR A 189 21.80 5.35 13.94
CA THR A 189 23.02 4.57 13.75
C THR A 189 22.67 3.19 13.21
N LEU A 190 23.30 2.81 12.11
CA LEU A 190 23.21 1.49 11.49
C LEU A 190 24.35 0.61 11.99
N ILE A 191 24.04 -0.64 12.31
CA ILE A 191 25.00 -1.66 12.70
C ILE A 191 24.75 -2.93 11.89
N MET A 192 25.78 -3.40 11.20
CA MET A 192 25.83 -4.71 10.57
C MET A 192 26.60 -5.67 11.47
N VAL A 193 26.07 -6.88 11.68
CA VAL A 193 26.57 -7.87 12.64
C VAL A 193 26.72 -9.21 11.95
N ASP A 194 27.82 -9.91 12.23
CA ASP A 194 28.08 -11.26 11.72
C ASP A 194 28.62 -12.17 12.83
N ILE A 195 28.17 -13.43 12.83
CA ILE A 195 28.70 -14.46 13.74
C ILE A 195 30.05 -14.95 13.23
N ASP A 196 31.10 -14.70 14.01
CA ASP A 196 32.44 -15.10 13.66
C ASP A 196 32.57 -16.63 13.55
N HIS A 197 33.19 -17.09 12.46
CA HIS A 197 33.44 -18.50 12.21
C HIS A 197 32.19 -19.39 12.22
N PHE A 198 31.01 -18.85 11.88
CA PHE A 198 29.74 -19.59 11.89
C PHE A 198 29.78 -20.90 11.09
N LYS A 199 30.44 -20.91 9.93
CA LYS A 199 30.67 -22.14 9.16
C LYS A 199 31.36 -23.23 9.98
N ARG A 200 32.38 -22.88 10.78
CA ARG A 200 33.08 -23.86 11.64
C ARG A 200 32.16 -24.45 12.70
N ILE A 201 31.23 -23.65 13.24
CA ILE A 201 30.22 -24.11 14.19
C ILE A 201 29.33 -25.16 13.51
N ASN A 202 28.80 -24.86 12.32
CA ASN A 202 27.97 -25.81 11.56
C ASN A 202 28.75 -27.08 11.18
N ASP A 203 30.00 -26.95 10.75
CA ASP A 203 30.82 -28.09 10.35
C ASP A 203 31.18 -28.98 11.55
N THR A 204 31.28 -28.42 12.76
CA THR A 204 31.64 -29.15 13.99
C THR A 204 30.43 -29.76 14.69
N TYR A 205 29.33 -29.00 14.83
CA TYR A 205 28.18 -29.34 15.66
C TYR A 205 26.90 -29.61 14.87
N GLY A 206 26.94 -29.43 13.55
CA GLY A 206 25.80 -29.59 12.64
C GLY A 206 24.89 -28.36 12.57
N HIS A 207 24.08 -28.31 11.51
CA HIS A 207 23.14 -27.21 11.27
C HIS A 207 22.15 -26.93 12.41
N PRO A 208 21.56 -27.94 13.11
CA PRO A 208 20.67 -27.66 14.23
C PRO A 208 21.34 -26.87 15.37
N ALA A 209 22.64 -27.08 15.59
CA ALA A 209 23.40 -26.33 16.58
C ALA A 209 23.66 -24.88 16.12
N GLY A 210 23.98 -24.67 14.83
CA GLY A 210 24.08 -23.32 14.27
C GLY A 210 22.76 -22.55 14.32
N ASP A 211 21.63 -23.22 14.08
CA ASP A 211 20.30 -22.63 14.25
C ASP A 211 20.04 -22.18 15.69
N GLU A 212 20.56 -22.90 16.68
CA GLU A 212 20.49 -22.52 18.08
C GLU A 212 21.36 -21.29 18.37
N VAL A 213 22.59 -21.23 17.82
CA VAL A 213 23.43 -20.02 17.91
C VAL A 213 22.70 -18.80 17.37
N ILE A 214 22.05 -18.92 16.21
CA ILE A 214 21.26 -17.84 15.60
C ILE A 214 20.07 -17.44 16.51
N ARG A 215 19.35 -18.40 17.09
CA ARG A 215 18.25 -18.12 18.03
C ARG A 215 18.72 -17.40 19.29
N GLN A 216 19.83 -17.83 19.86
CA GLN A 216 20.38 -17.22 21.07
C GLN A 216 20.89 -15.81 20.80
N LEU A 217 21.57 -15.58 19.67
CA LEU A 217 21.94 -14.23 19.25
C LEU A 217 20.70 -13.35 19.05
N SER A 218 19.65 -13.86 18.39
CA SER A 218 18.38 -13.14 18.22
C SER A 218 17.79 -12.68 19.56
N ALA A 219 17.76 -13.57 20.55
CA ALA A 219 17.27 -13.24 21.89
C ALA A 219 18.13 -12.14 22.56
N CYS A 220 19.46 -12.25 22.48
CA CYS A 220 20.36 -11.21 22.99
C CYS A 220 20.13 -9.85 22.32
N LEU A 221 19.90 -9.83 21.00
CA LEU A 221 19.61 -8.61 20.26
C LEU A 221 18.28 -7.97 20.70
N GLN A 222 17.23 -8.79 20.87
CA GLN A 222 15.92 -8.31 21.32
C GLN A 222 15.97 -7.75 22.74
N GLU A 223 16.70 -8.40 23.65
CA GLU A 223 16.85 -7.94 25.04
C GLU A 223 17.70 -6.66 25.14
N ALA A 224 18.71 -6.53 24.29
CA ALA A 224 19.61 -5.38 24.30
C ALA A 224 18.98 -4.10 23.71
N THR A 225 17.95 -4.24 22.86
CA THR A 225 17.38 -3.14 22.05
C THR A 225 16.00 -2.71 22.56
N ARG A 226 15.60 -1.48 22.19
CA ARG A 226 14.29 -0.90 22.55
C ARG A 226 13.25 -1.25 21.48
N ASN A 227 11.97 -1.12 21.82
CA ASN A 227 10.87 -1.29 20.86
C ASN A 227 10.94 -0.33 19.66
N THR A 228 11.64 0.81 19.79
CA THR A 228 11.85 1.78 18.70
C THR A 228 12.99 1.38 17.78
N ASP A 229 13.89 0.54 18.24
CA ASP A 229 15.02 0.06 17.43
C ASP A 229 14.53 -1.04 16.50
N ILE A 230 15.12 -1.10 15.31
CA ILE A 230 14.70 -2.01 14.25
C ILE A 230 15.77 -3.07 14.09
N VAL A 231 15.44 -4.32 14.44
CA VAL A 231 16.36 -5.45 14.39
C VAL A 231 15.87 -6.47 13.37
N GLY A 232 16.77 -6.92 12.51
CA GLY A 232 16.45 -7.90 11.47
C GLY A 232 17.57 -8.89 11.21
N ARG A 233 17.21 -10.06 10.68
CA ARG A 233 18.15 -11.01 10.10
C ARG A 233 18.34 -10.67 8.63
N TYR A 234 19.56 -10.24 8.29
CA TYR A 234 19.89 -9.76 6.95
C TYR A 234 20.12 -10.92 5.97
N GLY A 235 20.69 -12.04 6.45
CA GLY A 235 20.80 -13.28 5.68
C GLY A 235 21.82 -14.24 6.29
N GLY A 236 21.56 -15.55 6.25
CA GLY A 236 22.49 -16.53 6.83
C GLY A 236 22.75 -16.24 8.32
N GLU A 237 24.00 -15.97 8.66
CA GLU A 237 24.50 -15.57 9.99
C GLU A 237 24.58 -14.06 10.23
N GLU A 238 24.13 -13.25 9.27
CA GLU A 238 24.20 -11.79 9.31
C GLU A 238 22.91 -11.16 9.86
N PHE A 239 23.08 -10.17 10.73
CA PHE A 239 22.02 -9.40 11.37
C PHE A 239 22.28 -7.92 11.15
N ALA A 240 21.20 -7.13 11.22
CA ALA A 240 21.27 -5.69 11.08
C ALA A 240 20.41 -5.00 12.15
N LEU A 241 20.99 -3.99 12.79
CA LEU A 241 20.31 -3.16 13.78
C LEU A 241 20.29 -1.73 13.28
N LEU A 242 19.15 -1.08 13.44
CA LEU A 242 18.99 0.33 13.21
C LEU A 242 18.50 0.98 14.51
N LEU A 243 19.40 1.73 15.15
CA LEU A 243 19.13 2.43 16.40
C LEU A 243 18.64 3.83 16.09
N VAL A 244 17.37 4.05 16.38
CA VAL A 244 16.64 5.27 16.07
C VAL A 244 16.94 6.32 17.14
N ASP A 245 17.11 7.58 16.76
CA ASP A 245 17.40 8.70 17.68
C ASP A 245 18.65 8.46 18.54
N THR A 246 19.66 7.81 17.95
CA THR A 246 20.87 7.36 18.64
C THR A 246 22.11 7.70 17.80
N LYS A 247 23.07 8.41 18.41
CA LYS A 247 24.38 8.73 17.82
C LYS A 247 25.33 7.54 17.91
N ALA A 248 26.35 7.51 17.05
CA ALA A 248 27.38 6.47 17.03
C ALA A 248 28.05 6.30 18.40
N SER A 249 28.33 7.39 19.12
CA SER A 249 28.96 7.30 20.44
C SER A 249 28.11 6.53 21.47
N GLN A 250 26.79 6.69 21.42
CA GLN A 250 25.84 5.99 22.30
C GLN A 250 25.62 4.55 21.83
N ALA A 251 25.47 4.36 20.51
CA ALA A 251 25.37 3.05 19.90
C ALA A 251 26.59 2.19 20.24
N ASN A 252 27.80 2.75 20.20
CA ASN A 252 29.04 2.04 20.50
C ASN A 252 29.04 1.42 21.92
N ILE A 253 28.43 2.09 22.90
CA ILE A 253 28.31 1.56 24.27
C ILE A 253 27.41 0.32 24.28
N LEU A 254 26.25 0.40 23.62
CA LEU A 254 25.30 -0.72 23.52
C LEU A 254 25.91 -1.90 22.77
N VAL A 255 26.58 -1.63 21.65
CA VAL A 255 27.15 -2.64 20.76
C VAL A 255 28.33 -3.36 21.42
N ASN A 256 29.20 -2.65 22.15
CA ASN A 256 30.26 -3.31 22.93
C ASN A 256 29.70 -4.15 24.08
N ARG A 257 28.65 -3.67 24.78
CA ARG A 257 27.99 -4.47 25.81
C ARG A 257 27.37 -5.74 25.24
N LEU A 258 26.75 -5.65 24.06
CA LEU A 258 26.21 -6.80 23.34
C LEU A 258 27.33 -7.79 22.96
N ARG A 259 28.46 -7.28 22.44
CA ARG A 259 29.65 -8.08 22.13
C ARG A 259 30.13 -8.88 23.34
N ASP A 260 30.32 -8.21 24.47
CA ASP A 260 30.83 -8.84 25.70
C ASP A 260 29.85 -9.88 26.26
N ALA A 261 28.54 -9.60 26.17
CA ALA A 261 27.50 -10.53 26.57
C ALA A 261 27.50 -11.81 25.72
N VAL A 262 27.70 -11.67 24.41
CA VAL A 262 27.76 -12.80 23.47
C VAL A 262 29.07 -13.57 23.61
N ASP A 263 30.21 -12.90 23.79
CA ASP A 263 31.51 -13.54 24.04
C ASP A 263 31.49 -14.39 25.33
N SER A 264 30.68 -13.98 26.31
CA SER A 264 30.47 -14.72 27.56
C SER A 264 29.38 -15.81 27.46
N LEU A 265 28.68 -15.91 26.33
CA LEU A 265 27.56 -16.83 26.17
C LEU A 265 28.05 -18.24 25.84
N ALA A 266 27.67 -19.20 26.70
CA ALA A 266 27.93 -20.61 26.50
C ALA A 266 26.61 -21.34 26.25
N ILE A 267 26.41 -21.82 25.03
CA ILE A 267 25.20 -22.56 24.63
C ILE A 267 25.43 -24.05 24.89
N PRO A 268 24.65 -24.69 25.78
CA PRO A 268 24.80 -26.13 26.03
C PRO A 268 24.54 -26.96 24.77
N HIS A 269 25.43 -27.89 24.45
CA HIS A 269 25.29 -28.80 23.33
C HIS A 269 25.87 -30.18 23.66
N LEU A 270 25.00 -31.16 23.93
CA LEU A 270 25.39 -32.49 24.42
C LEU A 270 26.23 -32.37 25.70
N ASP A 271 27.47 -32.86 25.67
CA ASP A 271 28.44 -32.81 26.79
C ASP A 271 29.41 -31.62 26.68
N GLU A 272 29.22 -30.73 25.70
CA GLU A 272 30.06 -29.56 25.44
C GLU A 272 29.25 -28.25 25.50
N SER A 273 29.96 -27.12 25.39
CA SER A 273 29.35 -25.80 25.26
C SER A 273 29.86 -25.10 24.00
N ILE A 274 28.96 -24.56 23.21
CA ILE A 274 29.28 -23.75 22.03
C ILE A 274 29.45 -22.30 22.48
N THR A 275 30.62 -21.73 22.17
CA THR A 275 30.93 -20.31 22.34
C THR A 275 31.18 -19.67 20.98
N PHE A 276 30.81 -18.41 20.82
CA PHE A 276 30.99 -17.68 19.57
C PHE A 276 31.17 -16.18 19.83
N THR A 277 31.75 -15.48 18.85
CA THR A 277 31.98 -14.04 18.92
C THR A 277 31.32 -13.33 17.75
N LEU A 278 31.25 -11.99 17.84
CA LEU A 278 30.65 -11.16 16.80
C LEU A 278 31.66 -10.19 16.21
N SER A 279 31.62 -10.04 14.89
CA SER A 279 32.17 -8.88 14.20
C SER A 279 31.05 -7.91 13.86
N MET A 280 31.30 -6.62 14.06
CA MET A 280 30.29 -5.58 13.86
C MET A 280 30.85 -4.37 13.13
N GLY A 281 30.07 -3.81 12.22
CA GLY A 281 30.35 -2.57 11.51
C GLY A 281 29.29 -1.53 11.81
N MET A 282 29.68 -0.31 12.19
CA MET A 282 28.77 0.73 12.65
C MET A 282 28.98 2.06 11.93
N VAL A 283 27.88 2.70 11.53
CA VAL A 283 27.89 3.99 10.83
C VAL A 283 26.71 4.86 11.27
N GLU A 284 26.98 6.07 11.74
CA GLU A 284 25.94 7.09 11.97
C GLU A 284 25.46 7.69 10.64
N ILE A 285 24.17 7.94 10.52
CA ILE A 285 23.60 8.60 9.35
C ILE A 285 24.15 10.03 9.20
N SER A 286 24.42 10.42 7.96
CA SER A 286 24.93 11.74 7.60
C SER A 286 24.17 12.30 6.40
N ASN A 287 24.13 13.64 6.28
CA ASN A 287 23.60 14.34 5.11
C ASN A 287 24.43 14.10 3.83
N LEU A 288 25.62 13.50 3.97
CA LEU A 288 26.47 13.14 2.83
C LEU A 288 25.96 11.90 2.08
N PHE A 289 25.14 11.06 2.72
CA PHE A 289 24.50 9.93 2.03
C PHE A 289 23.41 10.43 1.08
N GLN A 290 23.52 10.06 -0.20
CA GLN A 290 22.51 10.36 -1.22
C GLN A 290 21.41 9.30 -1.24
N THR A 291 21.75 8.06 -0.89
CA THR A 291 20.81 6.95 -0.82
C THR A 291 21.08 6.09 0.40
N TYR A 292 20.09 5.31 0.79
CA TYR A 292 20.20 4.44 1.95
C TYR A 292 21.17 3.27 1.71
N GLU A 293 21.36 2.86 0.46
CA GLU A 293 22.26 1.80 0.05
C GLU A 293 23.71 2.19 0.30
N GLN A 294 24.07 3.47 0.14
CA GLN A 294 25.40 3.98 0.49
C GLN A 294 25.67 3.85 1.99
N TRP A 295 24.63 4.04 2.82
CA TRP A 295 24.73 3.88 4.26
C TRP A 295 24.96 2.41 4.65
N ILE A 296 24.19 1.48 4.06
CA ILE A 296 24.43 0.03 4.22
C ILE A 296 25.83 -0.33 3.76
N GLN A 297 26.24 0.12 2.57
CA GLN A 297 27.54 -0.22 2.00
C GLN A 297 28.70 0.21 2.89
N LEU A 298 28.62 1.38 3.52
CA LEU A 298 29.65 1.82 4.46
C LEU A 298 29.66 1.00 5.76
N ALA A 299 28.48 0.60 6.25
CA ALA A 299 28.37 -0.29 7.42
C ALA A 299 28.92 -1.70 7.13
N ASP A 300 28.69 -2.23 5.93
CA ASP A 300 29.29 -3.49 5.46
C ASP A 300 30.82 -3.38 5.34
N GLN A 301 31.34 -2.24 4.86
CA GLN A 301 32.78 -1.98 4.84
C GLN A 301 33.36 -1.96 6.26
N ALA A 302 32.67 -1.32 7.21
CA ALA A 302 33.08 -1.33 8.61
C ALA A 302 33.10 -2.76 9.17
N LEU A 303 32.07 -3.56 8.88
CA LEU A 303 31.99 -4.96 9.31
C LEU A 303 33.13 -5.80 8.70
N TYR A 304 33.43 -5.59 7.43
CA TYR A 304 34.56 -6.24 6.77
C TYR A 304 35.89 -5.89 7.44
N GLN A 305 36.11 -4.62 7.82
CA GLN A 305 37.29 -4.23 8.58
C GLN A 305 37.36 -4.92 9.95
N SER A 306 36.24 -5.09 10.65
CA SER A 306 36.19 -5.88 11.90
C SER A 306 36.66 -7.32 11.67
N LYS A 307 36.17 -7.96 10.61
CA LYS A 307 36.54 -9.35 10.24
C LYS A 307 38.03 -9.47 9.89
N GLN A 308 38.60 -8.49 9.17
CA GLN A 308 40.01 -8.49 8.77
C GLN A 308 40.96 -8.17 9.93
N ASN A 309 40.55 -7.29 10.85
CA ASN A 309 41.42 -6.84 11.93
C ASN A 309 41.44 -7.77 13.15
N GLY A 310 40.94 -9.00 13.02
CA GLY A 310 41.03 -10.03 14.07
C GLY A 310 39.71 -10.39 14.74
N ARG A 311 38.56 -9.96 14.19
CA ARG A 311 37.21 -10.35 14.66
C ARG A 311 36.94 -9.94 16.12
N ASN A 312 35.82 -10.41 16.69
CA ASN A 312 35.35 -10.09 18.04
C ASN A 312 35.46 -8.59 18.37
N ARG A 313 34.94 -7.73 17.49
CA ARG A 313 35.11 -6.27 17.61
C ARG A 313 34.08 -5.47 16.83
N VAL A 314 34.06 -4.18 17.15
CA VAL A 314 33.28 -3.17 16.46
C VAL A 314 34.24 -2.23 15.73
N THR A 315 33.99 -1.97 14.45
CA THR A 315 34.61 -0.88 13.71
C THR A 315 33.56 0.17 13.44
N VAL A 316 33.91 1.43 13.71
CA VAL A 316 33.07 2.59 13.40
C VAL A 316 33.67 3.29 12.20
N LEU A 317 32.87 3.51 11.16
CA LEU A 317 33.23 4.39 10.05
C LEU A 317 32.31 5.60 10.03
N SER A 318 32.84 6.70 9.53
CA SER A 318 32.07 7.91 9.22
C SER A 318 32.29 8.25 7.75
N MET A 319 31.38 9.02 7.16
CA MET A 319 31.55 9.47 5.77
C MET A 319 32.51 10.66 5.65
N ASP A 320 32.98 11.20 6.79
CA ASP A 320 33.86 12.36 6.88
C ASP A 320 35.36 11.96 6.91
N GLU A 321 35.67 10.67 7.01
CA GLU A 321 37.03 10.08 7.06
C GLU A 321 37.27 9.06 5.94
#